data_AF-A0A1G9ZN74-F1
#
_entry.id   AF-A0A1G9ZN74-F1
#
_cell.length_a   1.000
_cell.length_b   1.000
_cell.length_c   1.000
_cell.angle_alpha   90.00
_cell.angle_beta   90.00
_cell.angle_gamma   90.00
#
_symmetry.space_group_name_H-M   'P 1'
#
loop_
_entity.id
_entity.type
_entity.pdbx_description
1 polymer ?
#
loop_
_entity_poly.entity_id
_entity_poly.type
_entity_poly.pdbx_seq_one_letter_code
_entity_poly.pdbx_strand_id
1 'polypeptide(L)'
;MRIFDPHIHMTSRTTDDYQAMYDAGVRAVVEPSFWLGQPRTSPASFFDYFDSLLGWEPFRAAQYGIAHHCTIALNPKEANDPRCRPVLDALPRYLEKDNVVAVGEIGYDSMTPEEDTALAAQLQLAADHGLPALVHTPHRDKLAGLHRTVHAVHASALAPERVLLDHLNETTVRAAADSGCWLGFSIYPDTKMDEDRMVAILEDHGTERVLVNSAADWGRSDPLKTRKTADAMLAAGFTHDDVDRVLWRNPVAFYGQSGRLRLDVPPPEALHEGNSILRGGE
;
A
#
# COMPACT_ATOMS: atom_id res chain seq x y z
N MET A 1 -9.78 9.87 17.17
CA MET A 1 -9.87 9.31 15.81
C MET A 1 -8.73 8.32 15.65
N ARG A 2 -8.95 7.20 14.97
CA ARG A 2 -7.94 6.19 14.65
C ARG A 2 -7.80 6.13 13.13
N ILE A 3 -6.57 6.04 12.64
CA ILE A 3 -6.26 6.04 11.21
C ILE A 3 -5.38 4.83 10.90
N PHE A 4 -5.71 4.15 9.82
CA PHE A 4 -4.90 3.15 9.17
C PHE A 4 -4.48 3.77 7.83
N ASP A 5 -3.17 3.99 7.61
CA ASP A 5 -2.65 4.36 6.29
C ASP A 5 -2.36 3.08 5.47
N PRO A 6 -3.20 2.74 4.46
CA PRO A 6 -3.13 1.45 3.80
C PRO A 6 -2.04 1.35 2.73
N HIS A 7 -1.27 2.42 2.49
CA HIS A 7 -0.16 2.42 1.55
C HIS A 7 0.78 3.60 1.85
N ILE A 8 1.93 3.31 2.45
CA ILE A 8 2.99 4.29 2.74
C ILE A 8 4.37 3.60 2.73
N HIS A 9 5.43 4.26 2.26
CA HIS A 9 6.77 3.66 2.13
C HIS A 9 7.72 4.12 3.24
N MET A 10 7.59 3.54 4.45
CA MET A 10 8.33 3.97 5.64
C MET A 10 9.83 3.72 5.60
N THR A 11 10.30 2.79 4.76
CA THR A 11 11.73 2.62 4.47
C THR A 11 12.39 3.94 4.03
N SER A 12 11.64 4.82 3.35
CA SER A 12 12.11 6.12 2.88
C SER A 12 11.89 7.28 3.87
N ARG A 13 11.31 7.00 5.03
CA ARG A 13 10.83 8.00 6.01
C ARG A 13 11.63 7.94 7.30
N THR A 14 11.59 9.02 8.07
CA THR A 14 12.34 9.14 9.33
C THR A 14 11.53 8.62 10.51
N THR A 15 12.18 8.50 11.67
CA THR A 15 11.49 8.25 12.95
C THR A 15 10.58 9.41 13.37
N ASP A 16 10.90 10.64 12.98
CA ASP A 16 10.06 11.82 13.27
C ASP A 16 8.70 11.69 12.58
N ASP A 17 8.66 11.10 11.38
CA ASP A 17 7.40 10.81 10.68
C ASP A 17 6.55 9.80 11.45
N TYR A 18 7.13 8.73 12.00
CA TYR A 18 6.38 7.78 12.84
C TYR A 18 5.78 8.47 14.08
N GLN A 19 6.56 9.33 14.76
CA GLN A 19 6.06 10.10 15.90
C GLN A 19 4.89 11.02 15.50
N ALA A 20 5.07 11.80 14.42
CA ALA A 20 4.06 12.72 13.93
C ALA A 20 2.78 11.98 13.49
N MET A 21 2.92 10.83 12.82
CA MET A 21 1.81 9.96 12.43
C MET A 21 1.05 9.46 13.66
N TYR A 22 1.75 8.98 14.69
CA TYR A 22 1.10 8.52 15.91
C TYR A 22 0.33 9.65 16.62
N ASP A 23 0.94 10.83 16.74
CA ASP A 23 0.31 12.00 17.34
C ASP A 23 -0.93 12.47 16.55
N ALA A 24 -0.90 12.31 15.22
CA ALA A 24 -2.02 12.61 14.34
C ALA A 24 -3.17 11.58 14.40
N GLY A 25 -2.95 10.41 15.01
CA GLY A 25 -3.96 9.36 15.18
C GLY A 25 -3.75 8.11 14.32
N VAL A 26 -2.63 8.01 13.58
CA VAL A 26 -2.27 6.79 12.84
C VAL A 26 -1.87 5.69 13.84
N ARG A 27 -2.44 4.50 13.65
CA ARG A 27 -2.20 3.33 14.52
C ARG A 27 -1.78 2.10 13.74
N ALA A 28 -2.03 2.07 12.43
CA ALA A 28 -1.62 0.98 11.57
C ALA A 28 -1.18 1.51 10.21
N VAL A 29 -0.22 0.83 9.60
CA VAL A 29 0.26 1.11 8.25
C VAL A 29 0.44 -0.18 7.46
N VAL A 30 0.26 -0.10 6.14
CA VAL A 30 0.75 -1.11 5.20
C VAL A 30 1.79 -0.48 4.31
N GLU A 31 2.98 -1.10 4.26
CA GLU A 31 4.07 -0.72 3.38
C GLU A 31 4.23 -1.70 2.21
N PRO A 32 3.87 -1.28 0.99
CA PRO A 32 4.12 -2.09 -0.18
C PRO A 32 5.60 -2.09 -0.55
N SER A 33 6.10 -3.25 -0.97
CA SER A 33 7.42 -3.33 -1.55
C SER A 33 7.53 -2.42 -2.77
N PHE A 34 8.51 -1.52 -2.74
CA PHE A 34 8.66 -0.43 -3.69
C PHE A 34 10.11 -0.29 -4.18
N TRP A 35 10.31 0.64 -5.11
CA TRP A 35 11.63 1.02 -5.60
C TRP A 35 12.51 1.56 -4.46
N LEU A 36 13.70 0.98 -4.34
CA LEU A 36 14.64 1.20 -3.23
C LEU A 36 15.23 2.63 -3.17
N GLY A 37 14.91 3.51 -4.12
CA GLY A 37 15.63 4.79 -4.29
C GLY A 37 16.87 4.66 -5.19
N GLN A 38 17.21 3.44 -5.61
CA GLN A 38 18.32 3.11 -6.50
C GLN A 38 17.95 1.89 -7.37
N PRO A 39 18.26 1.87 -8.68
CA PRO A 39 18.05 0.67 -9.49
C PRO A 39 18.79 -0.53 -8.92
N ARG A 40 18.04 -1.61 -8.66
CA ARG A 40 18.61 -2.86 -8.17
C ARG A 40 19.52 -3.48 -9.21
N THR A 41 20.62 -4.06 -8.76
CA THR A 41 21.62 -4.68 -9.63
C THR A 41 21.54 -6.20 -9.61
N SER A 42 20.79 -6.77 -8.66
CA SER A 42 20.56 -8.21 -8.55
C SER A 42 19.30 -8.52 -7.71
N PRO A 43 18.77 -9.74 -7.78
CA PRO A 43 17.71 -10.22 -6.89
C PRO A 43 18.07 -10.16 -5.40
N ALA A 44 19.36 -10.26 -5.05
CA ALA A 44 19.80 -10.24 -3.65
C ALA A 44 19.38 -8.95 -2.92
N SER A 45 19.37 -7.81 -3.62
CA SER A 45 18.91 -6.54 -3.03
C SER A 45 17.43 -6.56 -2.66
N PHE A 46 16.60 -7.39 -3.31
CA PHE A 46 15.21 -7.57 -2.87
C PHE A 46 15.14 -8.35 -1.56
N PHE A 47 16.03 -9.32 -1.34
CA PHE A 47 15.98 -10.16 -0.14
C PHE A 47 16.26 -9.34 1.11
N ASP A 48 17.35 -8.57 1.11
CA ASP A 48 17.67 -7.68 2.24
C ASP A 48 16.57 -6.63 2.48
N TYR A 49 15.96 -6.15 1.40
CA TYR A 49 14.84 -5.20 1.49
C TYR A 49 13.57 -5.82 2.05
N PHE A 50 13.18 -7.01 1.57
CA PHE A 50 12.02 -7.73 2.09
C PHE A 50 12.23 -8.13 3.55
N ASP A 51 13.45 -8.55 3.93
CA ASP A 51 13.80 -8.85 5.31
C ASP A 51 13.71 -7.58 6.18
N SER A 52 14.08 -6.40 5.65
CA SER A 52 13.86 -5.12 6.33
C SER A 52 12.36 -4.80 6.51
N LEU A 53 11.50 -5.06 5.51
CA LEU A 53 10.05 -4.88 5.64
C LEU A 53 9.43 -5.85 6.65
N LEU A 54 10.01 -7.03 6.84
CA LEU A 54 9.48 -8.08 7.70
C LEU A 54 10.01 -8.03 9.13
N GLY A 55 11.22 -7.50 9.32
CA GLY A 55 11.88 -7.42 10.62
C GLY A 55 12.06 -5.98 11.10
N TRP A 56 12.84 -5.20 10.36
CA TRP A 56 13.29 -3.88 10.81
C TRP A 56 12.18 -2.83 10.86
N GLU A 57 11.33 -2.73 9.84
CA GLU A 57 10.25 -1.73 9.83
C GLU A 57 9.17 -1.99 10.89
N PRO A 58 8.70 -3.24 11.11
CA PRO A 58 7.82 -3.54 12.24
C PRO A 58 8.46 -3.22 13.59
N PHE A 59 9.75 -3.53 13.76
CA PHE A 59 10.50 -3.13 14.94
C PHE A 59 10.51 -1.61 15.13
N ARG A 60 10.83 -0.83 14.08
CA ARG A 60 10.83 0.63 14.12
C ARG A 60 9.45 1.20 14.47
N ALA A 61 8.40 0.75 13.79
CA ALA A 61 7.05 1.25 13.97
C ALA A 61 6.52 0.97 15.40
N ALA A 62 6.84 -0.20 15.96
CA ALA A 62 6.41 -0.58 17.31
C ALA A 62 6.96 0.35 18.40
N GLN A 63 8.14 0.96 18.20
CA GLN A 63 8.71 1.96 19.12
C GLN A 63 7.81 3.20 19.27
N TYR A 64 6.96 3.46 18.27
CA TYR A 64 6.02 4.59 18.22
C TYR A 64 4.57 4.14 18.40
N GLY A 65 4.31 2.87 18.74
CA GLY A 65 2.95 2.38 18.92
C GLY A 65 2.15 2.26 17.62
N ILE A 66 2.81 2.05 16.48
CA ILE A 66 2.19 1.83 15.17
C ILE A 66 2.36 0.37 14.76
N ALA A 67 1.26 -0.30 14.40
CA ALA A 67 1.28 -1.61 13.78
C ALA A 67 1.72 -1.48 12.32
N HIS A 68 2.74 -2.23 11.91
CA HIS A 68 3.24 -2.20 10.53
C HIS A 68 3.06 -3.58 9.91
N HIS A 69 2.45 -3.60 8.73
CA HIS A 69 2.34 -4.76 7.84
C HIS A 69 2.94 -4.39 6.49
N CYS A 70 3.21 -5.40 5.67
CA CYS A 70 3.73 -5.15 4.34
C CYS A 70 3.00 -5.95 3.25
N THR A 71 3.21 -5.52 2.01
CA THR A 71 2.89 -6.31 0.83
C THR A 71 4.20 -6.59 0.09
N ILE A 72 4.33 -7.77 -0.49
CA ILE A 72 5.58 -8.17 -1.17
C ILE A 72 5.30 -8.54 -2.63
N ALA A 73 6.11 -7.99 -3.53
CA ALA A 73 6.01 -8.15 -4.97
C ALA A 73 7.30 -7.76 -5.71
N LEU A 74 7.32 -8.07 -7.00
CA LEU A 74 8.08 -7.33 -8.01
C LEU A 74 7.22 -6.13 -8.48
N ASN A 75 7.64 -4.92 -8.11
CA ASN A 75 6.96 -3.68 -8.47
C ASN A 75 7.02 -3.41 -9.99
N PRO A 76 5.96 -2.86 -10.62
CA PRO A 76 5.95 -2.56 -12.06
C PRO A 76 7.11 -1.68 -12.53
N LYS A 77 7.56 -0.72 -11.70
CA LYS A 77 8.70 0.14 -12.01
C LYS A 77 10.01 -0.63 -12.23
N GLU A 78 10.12 -1.83 -11.64
CA GLU A 78 11.30 -2.70 -11.73
C GLU A 78 11.07 -3.93 -12.62
N ALA A 79 9.82 -4.20 -13.04
CA ALA A 79 9.45 -5.37 -13.85
C ALA A 79 10.09 -5.40 -15.24
N ASN A 80 10.39 -4.22 -15.79
CA ASN A 80 11.08 -4.07 -17.08
C ASN A 80 12.58 -4.39 -17.02
N ASP A 81 13.16 -4.51 -15.83
CA ASP A 81 14.57 -4.86 -15.68
C ASP A 81 14.74 -6.40 -15.56
N PRO A 82 15.37 -7.06 -16.56
CA PRO A 82 15.54 -8.51 -16.52
C PRO A 82 16.39 -9.00 -15.34
N ARG A 83 17.19 -8.11 -14.70
CA ARG A 83 17.94 -8.44 -13.48
C ARG A 83 17.04 -8.58 -12.25
N CYS A 84 15.86 -7.95 -12.27
CA CYS A 84 14.90 -8.00 -11.18
C CYS A 84 13.94 -9.19 -11.31
N ARG A 85 13.61 -9.61 -12.54
CA ARG A 85 12.67 -10.70 -12.83
C ARG A 85 12.87 -11.99 -12.01
N PRO A 86 14.10 -12.49 -11.75
CA PRO A 86 14.29 -13.71 -10.96
C PRO A 86 13.77 -13.63 -9.52
N VAL A 87 13.44 -12.43 -9.01
CA VAL A 87 12.78 -12.30 -7.69
C VAL A 87 11.42 -12.99 -7.65
N LEU A 88 10.72 -13.13 -8.79
CA LEU A 88 9.43 -13.80 -8.88
C LEU A 88 9.48 -15.24 -8.32
N ASP A 89 10.59 -15.95 -8.57
CA ASP A 89 10.80 -17.32 -8.09
C ASP A 89 10.98 -17.38 -6.56
N ALA A 90 11.37 -16.26 -5.94
CA ALA A 90 11.55 -16.13 -4.50
C ALA A 90 10.30 -15.62 -3.77
N LEU A 91 9.29 -15.08 -4.47
CA LEU A 91 8.10 -14.54 -3.82
C LEU A 91 7.35 -15.58 -2.97
N PRO A 92 7.14 -16.84 -3.40
CA PRO A 92 6.36 -17.81 -2.61
C PRO A 92 6.82 -17.94 -1.15
N ARG A 93 8.13 -18.02 -0.89
CA ARG A 93 8.68 -18.13 0.48
C ARG A 93 8.42 -16.90 1.35
N TYR A 94 8.27 -15.73 0.74
CA TYR A 94 7.97 -14.47 1.44
C TYR A 94 6.47 -14.30 1.66
N LEU A 95 5.65 -14.73 0.71
CA LEU A 95 4.19 -14.69 0.81
C LEU A 95 3.62 -15.63 1.88
N GLU A 96 4.43 -16.53 2.45
CA GLU A 96 4.06 -17.35 3.62
C GLU A 96 4.23 -16.63 4.96
N LYS A 97 4.86 -15.45 5.01
CA LYS A 97 5.18 -14.78 6.28
C LYS A 97 3.95 -14.09 6.88
N ASP A 98 3.84 -14.17 8.21
CA ASP A 98 2.70 -13.64 8.99
C ASP A 98 2.43 -12.15 8.77
N ASN A 99 3.45 -11.33 8.52
CA ASN A 99 3.28 -9.88 8.39
C ASN A 99 2.97 -9.41 6.95
N VAL A 100 2.92 -10.35 5.99
CA VAL A 100 2.58 -10.08 4.59
C VAL A 100 1.07 -10.21 4.42
N VAL A 101 0.40 -9.09 4.21
CA VAL A 101 -1.07 -9.00 4.17
C VAL A 101 -1.65 -8.93 2.76
N ALA A 102 -0.81 -8.76 1.73
CA ALA A 102 -1.22 -8.83 0.33
C ALA A 102 -0.02 -9.10 -0.58
N VAL A 103 -0.28 -9.50 -1.82
CA VAL A 103 0.70 -9.41 -2.91
C VAL A 103 0.64 -8.00 -3.48
N GLY A 104 1.75 -7.28 -3.47
CA GLY A 104 1.77 -5.89 -3.93
C GLY A 104 3.06 -5.15 -3.59
N GLU A 105 3.32 -4.01 -4.21
CA GLU A 105 2.50 -3.40 -5.25
C GLU A 105 2.80 -4.03 -6.62
N ILE A 106 1.77 -4.50 -7.34
CA ILE A 106 1.87 -5.08 -8.69
C ILE A 106 1.11 -4.21 -9.70
N GLY A 107 1.27 -4.37 -11.01
CA GLY A 107 0.46 -3.61 -11.98
C GLY A 107 1.27 -3.12 -13.17
N TYR A 108 1.03 -1.87 -13.56
CA TYR A 108 1.64 -1.25 -14.73
C TYR A 108 2.26 0.10 -14.40
N ASP A 109 3.45 0.37 -14.94
CA ASP A 109 4.05 1.72 -14.96
C ASP A 109 4.10 2.24 -16.40
N SER A 110 4.61 1.40 -17.32
CA SER A 110 4.80 1.71 -18.74
C SER A 110 3.98 0.83 -19.71
N MET A 111 3.14 -0.08 -19.20
CA MET A 111 2.25 -0.99 -19.95
C MET A 111 2.98 -1.90 -20.96
N THR A 112 4.11 -2.46 -20.55
CA THR A 112 4.95 -3.34 -21.39
C THR A 112 4.54 -4.82 -21.30
N PRO A 113 4.96 -5.67 -22.25
CA PRO A 113 4.77 -7.12 -22.16
C PRO A 113 5.42 -7.76 -20.92
N GLU A 114 6.53 -7.19 -20.45
CA GLU A 114 7.20 -7.59 -19.21
C GLU A 114 6.29 -7.34 -18.00
N GLU A 115 5.64 -6.18 -17.94
CA GLU A 115 4.66 -5.85 -16.90
C GLU A 115 3.41 -6.73 -16.99
N ASP A 116 2.91 -7.06 -18.20
CA ASP A 116 1.80 -8.01 -18.36
C ASP A 116 2.14 -9.37 -17.73
N THR A 117 3.34 -9.88 -18.04
CA THR A 117 3.81 -11.17 -17.56
C THR A 117 3.97 -11.16 -16.04
N ALA A 118 4.55 -10.09 -15.49
CA ALA A 118 4.74 -9.94 -14.05
C ALA A 118 3.41 -9.77 -13.30
N LEU A 119 2.45 -9.01 -13.84
CA LEU A 119 1.13 -8.84 -13.24
C LEU A 119 0.38 -10.17 -13.21
N ALA A 120 0.30 -10.88 -14.34
CA ALA A 120 -0.40 -12.16 -14.41
C ALA A 120 0.18 -13.20 -13.44
N ALA A 121 1.51 -13.32 -13.39
CA ALA A 121 2.19 -14.24 -12.48
C ALA A 121 1.88 -13.92 -11.00
N GLN A 122 1.88 -12.64 -10.63
CA GLN A 122 1.68 -12.25 -9.24
C GLN A 122 0.21 -12.25 -8.81
N LEU A 123 -0.75 -12.03 -9.72
CA LEU A 123 -2.17 -12.30 -9.47
C LEU A 123 -2.40 -13.79 -9.20
N GLN A 124 -1.73 -14.68 -9.94
CA GLN A 124 -1.78 -16.11 -9.67
C GLN A 124 -1.19 -16.45 -8.29
N LEU A 125 -0.03 -15.88 -7.93
CA LEU A 125 0.54 -16.05 -6.59
C LEU A 125 -0.41 -15.58 -5.48
N ALA A 126 -1.12 -14.47 -5.68
CA ALA A 126 -2.11 -14.00 -4.72
C ALA A 126 -3.24 -15.02 -4.53
N ALA A 127 -3.76 -15.59 -5.63
CA ALA A 127 -4.77 -16.63 -5.59
C ALA A 127 -4.26 -17.91 -4.89
N ASP A 128 -3.08 -18.39 -5.26
CA ASP A 128 -2.48 -19.62 -4.71
C ASP A 128 -2.21 -19.53 -3.21
N HIS A 129 -1.81 -18.35 -2.73
CA HIS A 129 -1.55 -18.09 -1.30
C HIS A 129 -2.78 -17.59 -0.53
N GLY A 130 -3.93 -17.45 -1.18
CA GLY A 130 -5.15 -16.94 -0.56
C GLY A 130 -5.06 -15.50 -0.05
N LEU A 131 -4.16 -14.69 -0.63
CA LEU A 131 -3.92 -13.29 -0.26
C LEU A 131 -4.69 -12.33 -1.17
N PRO A 132 -5.07 -11.14 -0.67
CA PRO A 132 -5.52 -10.06 -1.55
C PRO A 132 -4.35 -9.49 -2.37
N ALA A 133 -4.66 -8.67 -3.37
CA ALA A 133 -3.67 -8.00 -4.21
C ALA A 133 -3.84 -6.47 -4.19
N LEU A 134 -2.75 -5.74 -3.99
CA LEU A 134 -2.65 -4.30 -4.15
C LEU A 134 -2.06 -3.99 -5.54
N VAL A 135 -2.85 -3.31 -6.38
CA VAL A 135 -2.55 -3.12 -7.81
C VAL A 135 -2.42 -1.65 -8.17
N HIS A 136 -1.23 -1.27 -8.62
CA HIS A 136 -0.88 0.03 -9.18
C HIS A 136 -1.59 0.28 -10.52
N THR A 137 -2.27 1.42 -10.63
CA THR A 137 -2.69 1.95 -11.93
C THR A 137 -1.68 2.99 -12.44
N PRO A 138 -1.28 2.94 -13.73
CA PRO A 138 -0.15 3.71 -14.24
C PRO A 138 -0.39 5.21 -14.16
N HIS A 139 0.69 6.00 -14.10
CA HIS A 139 0.59 7.46 -14.03
C HIS A 139 0.24 8.13 -15.38
N ARG A 140 0.52 7.46 -16.50
CA ARG A 140 0.21 7.93 -17.87
C ARG A 140 -0.87 7.05 -18.48
N ASP A 141 -1.69 7.62 -19.36
CA ASP A 141 -2.80 6.94 -20.02
C ASP A 141 -3.70 6.15 -19.04
N LYS A 142 -3.96 6.77 -17.87
CA LYS A 142 -4.61 6.17 -16.70
C LYS A 142 -5.84 5.32 -17.00
N LEU A 143 -6.74 5.81 -17.85
CA LEU A 143 -7.98 5.08 -18.18
C LEU A 143 -7.71 3.82 -19.00
N ALA A 144 -6.80 3.89 -19.99
CA ALA A 144 -6.40 2.72 -20.77
C ALA A 144 -5.66 1.70 -19.89
N GLY A 145 -4.77 2.20 -19.04
CA GLY A 145 -4.08 1.38 -18.03
C GLY A 145 -5.05 0.68 -17.08
N LEU A 146 -6.04 1.41 -16.53
CA LEU A 146 -7.09 0.85 -15.69
C LEU A 146 -7.86 -0.26 -16.41
N HIS A 147 -8.31 -0.01 -17.65
CA HIS A 147 -9.05 -1.02 -18.40
C HIS A 147 -8.23 -2.29 -18.64
N ARG A 148 -6.93 -2.13 -18.92
CA ARG A 148 -6.00 -3.26 -19.05
C ARG A 148 -5.85 -4.02 -17.74
N THR A 149 -5.68 -3.31 -16.62
CA THR A 149 -5.62 -3.91 -15.28
C THR A 149 -6.89 -4.68 -14.95
N VAL A 150 -8.07 -4.10 -15.17
CA VAL A 150 -9.36 -4.74 -14.91
C VAL A 150 -9.53 -5.99 -15.78
N HIS A 151 -9.08 -5.95 -17.04
CA HIS A 151 -9.07 -7.12 -17.91
C HIS A 151 -8.17 -8.24 -17.35
N ALA A 152 -6.94 -7.91 -16.91
CA ALA A 152 -6.03 -8.88 -16.32
C ALA A 152 -6.59 -9.49 -15.02
N VAL A 153 -7.23 -8.69 -14.17
CA VAL A 153 -7.90 -9.16 -12.94
C VAL A 153 -9.02 -10.14 -13.29
N HIS A 154 -9.91 -9.80 -14.21
CA HIS A 154 -11.00 -10.70 -14.63
C HIS A 154 -10.54 -11.99 -15.31
N ALA A 155 -9.36 -11.96 -15.95
CA ALA A 155 -8.75 -13.16 -16.54
C ALA A 155 -8.02 -14.03 -15.51
N SER A 156 -7.75 -13.52 -14.31
CA SER A 156 -7.02 -14.21 -13.26
C SER A 156 -7.93 -15.11 -12.41
N ALA A 157 -7.33 -16.01 -11.62
CA ALA A 157 -8.05 -16.80 -10.63
C ALA A 157 -8.45 -16.00 -9.37
N LEU A 158 -7.97 -14.76 -9.23
CA LEU A 158 -8.24 -13.92 -8.06
C LEU A 158 -9.55 -13.14 -8.27
N ALA A 159 -10.50 -13.32 -7.36
CA ALA A 159 -11.78 -12.63 -7.43
C ALA A 159 -11.60 -11.10 -7.31
N PRO A 160 -12.35 -10.27 -8.07
CA PRO A 160 -12.22 -8.81 -8.02
C PRO A 160 -12.34 -8.21 -6.62
N GLU A 161 -13.17 -8.78 -5.74
CA GLU A 161 -13.33 -8.31 -4.37
C GLU A 161 -12.08 -8.47 -3.48
N ARG A 162 -11.09 -9.25 -3.94
CA ARG A 162 -9.77 -9.40 -3.31
C ARG A 162 -8.71 -8.46 -3.88
N VAL A 163 -9.09 -7.57 -4.80
CA VAL A 163 -8.17 -6.64 -5.46
C VAL A 163 -8.46 -5.21 -5.03
N LEU A 164 -7.40 -4.48 -4.70
CA LEU A 164 -7.40 -3.03 -4.50
C LEU A 164 -6.73 -2.37 -5.69
N LEU A 165 -7.49 -1.60 -6.46
CA LEU A 165 -6.97 -0.77 -7.54
C LEU A 165 -6.58 0.58 -6.96
N ASP A 166 -5.29 0.89 -6.90
CA ASP A 166 -4.78 2.10 -6.26
C ASP A 166 -4.39 3.19 -7.25
N HIS A 167 -4.16 4.40 -6.73
CA HIS A 167 -3.85 5.62 -7.45
C HIS A 167 -4.97 6.10 -8.40
N LEU A 168 -6.22 5.78 -8.06
CA LEU A 168 -7.39 6.23 -8.80
C LEU A 168 -7.57 7.76 -8.69
N ASN A 169 -8.37 8.31 -9.58
CA ASN A 169 -8.78 9.71 -9.60
C ASN A 169 -10.18 9.82 -10.25
N GLU A 170 -10.64 11.04 -10.48
CA GLU A 170 -11.98 11.34 -11.04
C GLU A 170 -12.19 10.71 -12.41
N THR A 171 -11.14 10.52 -13.20
CA THR A 171 -11.26 9.96 -14.56
C THR A 171 -11.33 8.44 -14.56
N THR A 172 -10.93 7.77 -13.48
CA THR A 172 -10.85 6.31 -13.40
C THR A 172 -11.84 5.70 -12.40
N VAL A 173 -12.27 6.46 -11.39
CA VAL A 173 -13.09 5.95 -10.27
C VAL A 173 -14.36 5.23 -10.71
N ARG A 174 -15.09 5.76 -11.70
CA ARG A 174 -16.33 5.14 -12.18
C ARG A 174 -16.08 3.76 -12.78
N ALA A 175 -15.11 3.67 -13.69
CA ALA A 175 -14.77 2.39 -14.33
C ALA A 175 -14.16 1.37 -13.35
N ALA A 176 -13.45 1.85 -12.32
CA ALA A 176 -12.92 1.00 -11.25
C ALA A 176 -14.04 0.49 -10.33
N ALA A 177 -15.04 1.32 -10.00
CA ALA A 177 -16.18 0.92 -9.19
C ALA A 177 -17.01 -0.19 -9.87
N ASP A 178 -17.19 -0.08 -11.18
CA ASP A 178 -17.93 -1.07 -11.98
C ASP A 178 -17.23 -2.45 -12.06
N SER A 179 -15.94 -2.55 -11.71
CA SER A 179 -15.20 -3.83 -11.75
C SER A 179 -15.41 -4.72 -10.52
N GLY A 180 -16.04 -4.21 -9.46
CA GLY A 180 -16.20 -4.94 -8.20
C GLY A 180 -14.95 -4.97 -7.30
N CYS A 181 -13.86 -4.32 -7.72
CA CYS A 181 -12.65 -4.15 -6.93
C CYS A 181 -12.82 -3.12 -5.80
N TRP A 182 -11.88 -3.10 -4.85
CA TRP A 182 -11.74 -2.01 -3.90
C TRP A 182 -11.03 -0.81 -4.56
N LEU A 183 -11.35 0.39 -4.08
CA LEU A 183 -10.92 1.65 -4.68
C LEU A 183 -9.88 2.34 -3.80
N GLY A 184 -8.65 2.48 -4.30
CA GLY A 184 -7.53 3.12 -3.60
C GLY A 184 -7.20 4.50 -4.16
N PHE A 185 -7.04 5.47 -3.27
CA PHE A 185 -6.71 6.85 -3.61
C PHE A 185 -5.51 7.34 -2.81
N SER A 186 -4.44 7.71 -3.51
CA SER A 186 -3.26 8.31 -2.92
C SER A 186 -3.32 9.82 -2.95
N ILE A 187 -3.40 10.42 -1.76
CA ILE A 187 -3.43 11.87 -1.60
C ILE A 187 -1.99 12.35 -1.53
N TYR A 188 -1.50 12.88 -2.65
CA TYR A 188 -0.09 13.18 -2.85
C TYR A 188 0.04 14.58 -3.49
N PRO A 189 0.98 15.42 -3.02
CA PRO A 189 1.09 16.81 -3.47
C PRO A 189 1.17 17.00 -4.99
N ASP A 190 0.62 18.13 -5.45
CA ASP A 190 0.74 18.75 -6.78
C ASP A 190 0.21 17.96 -7.99
N THR A 191 0.44 16.65 -8.08
CA THR A 191 0.34 15.90 -9.34
C THR A 191 -0.65 14.74 -9.33
N LYS A 192 -1.08 14.25 -8.17
CA LYS A 192 -2.01 13.11 -8.06
C LYS A 192 -3.41 13.58 -7.67
N MET A 193 -3.77 13.41 -6.40
CA MET A 193 -5.03 13.78 -5.77
C MET A 193 -4.75 14.64 -4.55
N ASP A 194 -5.67 15.53 -4.22
CA ASP A 194 -5.67 16.30 -2.98
C ASP A 194 -6.93 15.98 -2.15
N GLU A 195 -6.95 16.50 -0.93
CA GLU A 195 -7.98 16.27 0.06
C GLU A 195 -9.38 16.71 -0.43
N ASP A 196 -9.48 17.88 -1.08
CA ASP A 196 -10.75 18.44 -1.56
C ASP A 196 -11.33 17.62 -2.71
N ARG A 197 -10.47 17.19 -3.64
CA ARG A 197 -10.85 16.31 -4.75
C ARG A 197 -11.26 14.93 -4.25
N MET A 198 -10.62 14.42 -3.20
CA MET A 198 -11.03 13.16 -2.57
C MET A 198 -12.41 13.28 -1.93
N VAL A 199 -12.68 14.38 -1.22
CA VAL A 199 -14.00 14.67 -0.64
C VAL A 199 -15.08 14.68 -1.73
N ALA A 200 -14.86 15.37 -2.85
CA ALA A 200 -15.81 15.41 -3.95
C ALA A 200 -16.10 14.02 -4.54
N ILE A 201 -15.09 13.15 -4.63
CA ILE A 201 -15.27 11.75 -5.04
C ILE A 201 -16.13 10.99 -4.02
N LEU A 202 -15.90 11.17 -2.72
CA LEU A 202 -16.69 10.51 -1.67
C LEU A 202 -18.15 10.98 -1.65
N GLU A 203 -18.41 12.24 -2.01
CA GLU A 203 -19.77 12.78 -2.12
C GLU A 203 -20.56 12.14 -3.28
N ASP A 204 -19.90 11.88 -4.42
CA ASP A 204 -20.53 11.25 -5.60
C ASP A 204 -20.61 9.72 -5.47
N HIS A 205 -19.53 9.07 -5.02
CA HIS A 205 -19.41 7.62 -5.02
C HIS A 205 -19.76 6.95 -3.70
N GLY A 206 -19.75 7.70 -2.59
CA GLY A 206 -19.88 7.16 -1.25
C GLY A 206 -18.56 6.64 -0.66
N THR A 207 -18.66 6.10 0.55
CA THR A 207 -17.50 5.75 1.40
C THR A 207 -17.29 4.25 1.55
N GLU A 208 -18.12 3.41 0.93
CA GLU A 208 -18.00 1.95 0.98
C GLU A 208 -16.88 1.47 0.05
N ARG A 209 -16.03 0.56 0.54
CA ARG A 209 -14.93 -0.05 -0.22
C ARG A 209 -13.92 0.92 -0.83
N VAL A 210 -13.76 2.08 -0.18
CA VAL A 210 -12.77 3.11 -0.52
C VAL A 210 -11.65 3.13 0.51
N LEU A 211 -10.40 3.13 0.06
CA LEU A 211 -9.21 3.29 0.88
C LEU A 211 -8.49 4.58 0.46
N VAL A 212 -8.11 5.38 1.46
CA VAL A 212 -7.33 6.61 1.26
C VAL A 212 -5.98 6.43 1.91
N ASN A 213 -4.91 6.73 1.18
CA ASN A 213 -3.54 6.58 1.63
C ASN A 213 -2.69 7.81 1.34
N SER A 214 -1.56 7.94 2.03
CA SER A 214 -0.60 9.01 1.77
C SER A 214 0.31 8.69 0.57
N ALA A 215 0.62 7.41 0.34
CA ALA A 215 1.69 6.96 -0.55
C ALA A 215 2.99 7.76 -0.35
N ALA A 216 3.27 8.18 0.89
CA ALA A 216 4.45 8.98 1.17
C ALA A 216 5.71 8.15 0.93
N ASP A 217 6.66 8.74 0.19
CA ASP A 217 7.83 8.09 -0.36
C ASP A 217 9.05 9.05 -0.37
N TRP A 218 10.06 8.69 -1.16
CA TRP A 218 11.28 9.48 -1.41
C TRP A 218 11.05 10.91 -1.90
N GLY A 219 9.89 11.19 -2.50
CA GLY A 219 9.57 12.51 -3.04
C GLY A 219 9.15 13.51 -1.97
N ARG A 220 8.77 14.71 -2.41
CA ARG A 220 8.25 15.76 -1.52
C ARG A 220 6.81 15.42 -1.10
N SER A 221 6.72 14.47 -0.17
CA SER A 221 5.48 13.83 0.27
C SER A 221 5.24 14.02 1.78
N ASP A 222 3.98 13.87 2.20
CA ASP A 222 3.51 14.16 3.55
C ASP A 222 2.81 12.92 4.14
N PRO A 223 3.32 12.34 5.24
CA PRO A 223 2.77 11.13 5.85
C PRO A 223 1.45 11.40 6.60
N LEU A 224 1.05 12.66 6.76
CA LEU A 224 -0.18 13.06 7.46
C LEU A 224 -1.37 13.29 6.51
N LYS A 225 -1.24 12.91 5.23
CA LYS A 225 -2.29 13.11 4.22
C LYS A 225 -3.59 12.38 4.51
N THR A 226 -3.53 11.21 5.15
CA THR A 226 -4.72 10.51 5.65
C THR A 226 -5.43 11.32 6.73
N ARG A 227 -4.69 11.94 7.66
CA ARG A 227 -5.27 12.81 8.68
C ARG A 227 -5.88 14.08 8.09
N LYS A 228 -5.18 14.74 7.16
CA LYS A 228 -5.69 15.94 6.49
C LYS A 228 -6.97 15.65 5.70
N THR A 229 -7.05 14.48 5.06
CA THR A 229 -8.27 14.03 4.40
C THR A 229 -9.41 13.82 5.41
N ALA A 230 -9.12 13.26 6.58
CA ALA A 230 -10.10 13.13 7.67
C ALA A 230 -10.69 14.49 8.07
N ASP A 231 -9.83 15.48 8.26
CA ASP A 231 -10.24 16.82 8.66
C ASP A 231 -11.05 17.51 7.54
N ALA A 232 -10.67 17.31 6.27
CA ALA A 232 -11.41 17.80 5.10
C ALA A 232 -12.80 17.15 4.98
N MET A 233 -12.91 15.84 5.20
CA MET A 233 -14.19 15.13 5.24
C MET A 233 -15.11 15.73 6.31
N LEU A 234 -14.61 15.94 7.54
CA LEU A 234 -15.41 16.54 8.61
C LEU A 234 -15.85 17.97 8.26
N ALA A 235 -14.95 18.76 7.66
CA ALA A 235 -15.26 20.13 7.22
C ALA A 235 -16.34 20.16 6.12
N ALA A 236 -16.40 19.14 5.26
CA ALA A 236 -17.42 18.97 4.23
C ALA A 236 -18.75 18.38 4.76
N GLY A 237 -18.84 18.05 6.05
CA GLY A 237 -20.07 17.58 6.69
C GLY A 237 -20.23 16.06 6.75
N PHE A 238 -19.20 15.28 6.40
CA PHE A 238 -19.18 13.84 6.69
C PHE A 238 -19.21 13.61 8.21
N THR A 239 -19.86 12.52 8.62
CA THR A 239 -19.91 12.18 10.04
C THR A 239 -18.60 11.58 10.51
N HIS A 240 -18.38 11.56 11.83
CA HIS A 240 -17.27 10.78 12.40
C HIS A 240 -17.33 9.28 12.05
N ASP A 241 -18.53 8.73 11.84
CA ASP A 241 -18.70 7.33 11.43
C ASP A 241 -18.22 7.11 9.99
N ASP A 242 -18.51 8.04 9.08
CA ASP A 242 -18.01 8.01 7.70
C ASP A 242 -16.49 8.09 7.65
N VAL A 243 -15.89 8.96 8.47
CA VAL A 243 -14.43 9.08 8.58
C VAL A 243 -13.81 7.79 9.13
N ASP A 244 -14.38 7.19 10.18
CA ASP A 244 -13.92 5.87 10.68
C ASP A 244 -14.12 4.76 9.65
N ARG A 245 -15.16 4.83 8.80
CA ARG A 245 -15.35 3.88 7.70
C ARG A 245 -14.19 3.95 6.71
N VAL A 246 -13.89 5.13 6.18
CA VAL A 246 -12.85 5.32 5.15
C VAL A 246 -11.45 5.08 5.70
N LEU A 247 -11.13 5.64 6.87
CA LEU A 247 -9.76 5.66 7.40
C LEU A 247 -9.43 4.50 8.35
N TRP A 248 -10.40 3.64 8.68
CA TRP A 248 -10.15 2.50 9.53
C TRP A 248 -10.85 1.23 9.05
N ARG A 249 -12.19 1.21 9.02
CA ARG A 249 -12.93 -0.04 8.77
C ARG A 249 -12.68 -0.59 7.38
N ASN A 250 -12.56 0.25 6.35
CA ASN A 250 -12.28 -0.18 4.99
C ASN A 250 -10.87 -0.79 4.84
N PRO A 251 -9.77 -0.12 5.26
CA PRO A 251 -8.44 -0.75 5.31
C PRO A 251 -8.41 -2.07 6.08
N VAL A 252 -9.05 -2.12 7.25
CA VAL A 252 -9.14 -3.34 8.06
C VAL A 252 -9.92 -4.44 7.34
N ALA A 253 -11.03 -4.11 6.70
CA ALA A 253 -11.84 -5.07 5.95
C ALA A 253 -11.07 -5.61 4.73
N PHE A 254 -10.37 -4.75 3.99
CA PHE A 254 -9.61 -5.18 2.81
C PHE A 254 -8.43 -6.07 3.19
N TYR A 255 -7.50 -5.58 4.03
CA TYR A 255 -6.30 -6.35 4.40
C TYR A 255 -6.60 -7.50 5.36
N GLY A 256 -7.71 -7.43 6.10
CA GLY A 256 -8.21 -8.52 6.94
C GLY A 256 -8.57 -9.78 6.14
N GLN A 257 -8.83 -9.67 4.83
CA GLN A 257 -9.05 -10.83 3.95
C GLN A 257 -7.86 -11.79 3.89
N SER A 258 -6.66 -11.33 4.25
CA SER A 258 -5.46 -12.18 4.39
C SER A 258 -5.53 -13.16 5.56
N GLY A 259 -6.37 -12.89 6.57
CA GLY A 259 -6.37 -13.59 7.85
C GLY A 259 -5.13 -13.29 8.74
N ARG A 260 -4.29 -12.33 8.34
CA ARG A 260 -2.98 -12.06 8.95
C ARG A 260 -2.84 -10.68 9.57
N LEU A 261 -3.81 -9.80 9.35
CA LEU A 261 -3.80 -8.45 9.89
C LEU A 261 -3.88 -8.47 11.44
N ARG A 262 -2.84 -7.95 12.10
CA ARG A 262 -2.76 -7.82 13.56
C ARG A 262 -2.60 -6.34 13.95
N LEU A 263 -3.62 -5.76 14.57
CA LEU A 263 -3.66 -4.33 14.90
C LEU A 263 -3.13 -4.01 16.29
N ASP A 264 -2.92 -5.03 17.13
CA ASP A 264 -2.27 -4.86 18.43
C ASP A 264 -0.76 -4.76 18.24
N VAL A 265 -0.16 -3.72 18.83
CA VAL A 265 1.28 -3.49 18.78
C VAL A 265 1.92 -4.18 19.99
N PRO A 266 2.81 -5.16 19.80
CA PRO A 266 3.52 -5.77 20.92
C PRO A 266 4.40 -4.73 21.62
N PRO A 267 4.72 -4.92 22.92
CA PRO A 267 5.69 -4.09 23.60
C PRO A 267 7.00 -4.04 22.79
N PRO A 268 7.57 -2.86 22.55
CA PRO A 268 8.75 -2.73 21.71
C PRO A 268 9.93 -3.49 22.34
N GLU A 269 10.61 -4.30 21.52
CA GLU A 269 11.90 -4.86 21.90
C GLU A 269 12.95 -3.74 21.96
N ALA A 270 13.99 -3.91 22.78
CA ALA A 270 15.07 -2.92 22.87
C ALA A 270 16.01 -2.97 21.65
N LEU A 271 16.14 -4.15 21.05
CA LEU A 271 17.07 -4.43 19.96
C LEU A 271 16.41 -5.27 18.88
N HIS A 272 16.83 -5.09 17.64
CA HIS A 272 16.54 -5.96 16.50
C HIS A 272 17.85 -6.47 15.92
N GLU A 273 18.11 -7.77 16.05
CA GLU A 273 19.37 -8.40 15.62
C GLU A 273 20.64 -7.67 16.13
N GLY A 274 20.58 -7.17 17.36
CA GLY A 274 21.68 -6.40 17.99
C GLY A 274 21.73 -4.92 17.63
N ASN A 275 20.81 -4.41 16.80
CA ASN A 275 20.70 -3.00 16.43
C ASN A 275 19.62 -2.28 17.23
N SER A 276 19.77 -0.96 17.45
CA SER A 276 18.77 -0.11 18.09
C SER A 276 18.48 1.14 17.27
N ILE A 277 17.28 1.71 17.43
CA ILE A 277 16.98 3.08 16.98
C ILE A 277 17.56 4.15 17.93
N LEU A 278 17.90 3.78 19.16
CA LEU A 278 18.58 4.65 20.11
C LEU A 278 20.06 4.73 19.73
N ARG A 279 20.42 5.71 18.89
CA ARG A 279 21.82 6.01 18.58
C ARG A 279 22.29 7.19 19.45
N GLY A 280 23.23 6.92 20.37
CA GLY A 280 23.87 7.94 21.20
C GLY A 280 23.22 8.20 22.56
N GLY A 281 22.51 7.23 23.15
CA GLY A 281 21.93 7.35 24.49
C GLY A 281 22.29 6.16 25.39
N GLU A 282 23.45 6.26 26.03
CA GLU A 282 23.60 5.98 27.47
C GLU A 282 23.66 7.32 28.20
#